data_AF-A0A8H2VPE7-F1
#
_entry.id   AF-A0A8H2VPE7-F1
#
_cell.length_a   1.000
_cell.length_b   1.000
_cell.length_c   1.000
_cell.angle_alpha   90.00
_cell.angle_beta   90.00
_cell.angle_gamma   90.00
#
_symmetry.space_group_name_H-M   'P 1'
#
loop_
_entity.id
_entity.type
_entity.pdbx_description
1 polymer ?
#
loop_
_entity_poly.entity_id
_entity_poly.type
_entity_poly.pdbx_seq_one_letter_code
_entity_poly.pdbx_strand_id
1 'polypeptide(L)'
;MFFFWGDHTTQDLPKGPFTNSRYWLCARLTLAINDQERILKTTDDEDEIEDAQDAKILAERLLKLLPSAFPTTESIPEQTVLFHDDSSSRNILIDDEGTITGIVDWECVSTLPLWKSCDFPEFPKGKERNEEPDRNNYAPEDEEDANGPAADALDNEGINDLYWEHLLEYESTMLRTLFLDEMQKIAPEWIEESTKGAGKADFEIAVQHCDGGWSVKRLTAWLDAIEKGENWSLRKNIYG
;
A
#
# COMPACT_ATOMS: atom_id res chain seq x y z
N MET A 1 2.14 -3.17 -11.15
CA MET A 1 1.37 -4.00 -12.11
C MET A 1 0.00 -3.45 -12.55
N PHE A 2 -0.62 -2.50 -11.84
CA PHE A 2 -2.00 -2.01 -12.07
C PHE A 2 -2.41 -1.76 -13.54
N PHE A 3 -1.55 -1.16 -14.38
CA PHE A 3 -1.86 -0.86 -15.79
C PHE A 3 -2.00 -2.08 -16.71
N PHE A 4 -1.56 -3.27 -16.27
CA PHE A 4 -1.54 -4.50 -17.06
C PHE A 4 -2.50 -5.57 -16.54
N TRP A 5 -3.29 -5.24 -15.52
CA TRP A 5 -4.26 -6.15 -14.94
C TRP A 5 -5.59 -6.10 -15.69
N GLY A 6 -6.31 -7.23 -15.74
CA GLY A 6 -7.62 -7.32 -16.38
C GLY A 6 -7.63 -6.84 -17.83
N ASP A 7 -8.59 -5.97 -18.14
CA ASP A 7 -8.77 -5.37 -19.48
C ASP A 7 -8.04 -4.02 -19.64
N HIS A 8 -7.26 -3.57 -18.65
CA HIS A 8 -6.63 -2.24 -18.64
C HIS A 8 -5.68 -2.05 -19.83
N THR A 9 -5.12 -3.13 -20.36
CA THR A 9 -4.28 -3.13 -21.56
C THR A 9 -5.04 -2.65 -22.81
N THR A 10 -6.35 -2.86 -22.86
CA THR A 10 -7.22 -2.53 -24.00
C THR A 10 -7.89 -1.17 -23.87
N GLN A 11 -7.92 -0.58 -22.67
CA GLN A 11 -8.51 0.73 -22.44
C GLN A 11 -7.63 1.84 -23.05
N ASP A 12 -8.26 2.80 -23.74
CA ASP A 12 -7.59 3.93 -24.42
C ASP A 12 -7.19 5.02 -23.41
N LEU A 13 -6.19 4.70 -22.59
CA LEU A 13 -5.60 5.60 -21.60
C LEU A 13 -4.07 5.55 -21.65
N PRO A 14 -3.39 6.69 -21.38
CA PRO A 14 -1.95 6.72 -21.24
C PRO A 14 -1.48 5.79 -20.12
N LYS A 15 -0.49 4.95 -20.42
CA LYS A 15 0.14 4.01 -19.47
C LYS A 15 1.58 4.42 -19.11
N GLY A 16 1.95 5.64 -19.48
CA GLY A 16 3.27 6.21 -19.31
C GLY A 16 4.06 6.34 -20.63
N PRO A 17 5.28 6.90 -20.56
CA PRO A 17 5.88 7.53 -19.38
C PRO A 17 5.10 8.79 -18.96
N PHE A 18 4.98 9.03 -17.66
CA PHE A 18 4.29 10.20 -17.12
C PHE A 18 5.29 11.27 -16.71
N THR A 19 5.00 12.53 -17.03
CA THR A 19 5.89 13.67 -16.72
C THR A 19 5.93 14.01 -15.23
N ASN A 20 4.88 13.68 -14.48
CA ASN A 20 4.76 13.93 -13.04
C ASN A 20 3.69 13.04 -12.39
N SER A 21 3.68 13.04 -11.07
CA SER A 21 2.77 12.30 -10.20
C SER A 21 1.29 12.58 -10.50
N ARG A 22 0.93 13.82 -10.85
CA ARG A 22 -0.45 14.19 -11.16
C ARG A 22 -0.97 13.43 -12.38
N TYR A 23 -0.20 13.36 -13.47
CA TYR A 23 -0.63 12.61 -14.65
C TYR A 23 -0.70 11.11 -14.39
N TRP A 24 0.26 10.58 -13.63
CA TRP A 24 0.28 9.17 -13.23
C TRP A 24 -0.94 8.78 -12.40
N LEU A 25 -1.25 9.54 -11.34
CA LEU A 25 -2.40 9.28 -10.46
C LEU A 25 -3.73 9.53 -11.17
N CYS A 26 -3.80 10.54 -12.05
CA CYS A 26 -4.98 10.78 -12.89
C CYS A 26 -5.31 9.56 -13.76
N ALA A 27 -4.30 8.98 -14.44
CA ALA A 27 -4.49 7.78 -15.26
C ALA A 27 -4.98 6.59 -14.44
N ARG A 28 -4.42 6.38 -13.23
CA ARG A 28 -4.87 5.32 -12.30
C ARG A 28 -6.31 5.51 -11.85
N LEU A 29 -6.69 6.72 -11.43
CA LEU A 29 -8.05 7.03 -11.02
C LEU A 29 -9.06 6.88 -12.17
N THR A 30 -8.67 7.26 -13.39
CA THR A 30 -9.53 7.11 -14.57
C THR A 30 -9.79 5.64 -14.90
N LEU A 31 -8.76 4.78 -14.79
CA LEU A 31 -8.92 3.34 -14.91
C LEU A 31 -9.89 2.80 -13.86
N ALA A 32 -9.67 3.13 -12.58
CA ALA A 32 -10.54 2.68 -11.50
C ALA A 32 -12.01 3.08 -11.73
N ILE A 33 -12.27 4.31 -12.19
CA ILE A 33 -13.61 4.78 -12.55
C ILE A 33 -14.21 3.96 -13.69
N ASN A 34 -13.43 3.69 -14.75
CA ASN A 34 -13.89 2.88 -15.88
C ASN A 34 -14.26 1.46 -15.44
N ASP A 35 -13.48 0.87 -14.53
CA ASP A 35 -13.74 -0.48 -14.02
C ASP A 35 -15.06 -0.52 -13.25
N GLN A 36 -15.28 0.47 -12.36
CA GLN A 36 -16.54 0.57 -11.62
C GLN A 36 -17.73 0.81 -12.56
N GLU A 37 -17.57 1.68 -13.57
CA GLU A 37 -18.61 1.90 -14.58
C GLU A 37 -18.94 0.66 -15.39
N ARG A 38 -17.94 -0.20 -15.64
CA ARG A 38 -18.15 -1.47 -16.31
C ARG A 38 -18.95 -2.40 -15.41
N ILE A 39 -18.55 -2.58 -14.14
CA ILE A 39 -19.27 -3.42 -13.16
C ILE A 39 -20.74 -3.01 -13.10
N LEU A 40 -21.02 -1.71 -12.92
CA LEU A 40 -22.37 -1.15 -12.84
C LEU A 40 -23.24 -1.37 -14.10
N LYS A 41 -22.63 -1.66 -15.26
CA LYS A 41 -23.34 -1.96 -16.51
C LYS A 41 -23.53 -3.45 -16.74
N THR A 42 -22.74 -4.30 -16.08
CA THR A 42 -22.64 -5.73 -16.39
C THR A 42 -23.20 -6.65 -15.33
N THR A 43 -23.30 -6.19 -14.08
CA THR A 43 -23.81 -6.99 -12.96
C THR A 43 -25.23 -6.57 -12.61
N ASP A 44 -26.01 -7.56 -12.14
CA ASP A 44 -27.34 -7.36 -11.53
C ASP A 44 -27.30 -7.64 -10.02
N ASP A 45 -26.11 -7.93 -9.47
CA ASP A 45 -25.91 -8.20 -8.04
C ASP A 45 -25.94 -6.88 -7.24
N GLU A 46 -26.83 -6.79 -6.25
CA GLU A 46 -27.05 -5.55 -5.48
C GLU A 46 -25.82 -5.17 -4.65
N ASP A 47 -25.09 -6.13 -4.11
CA ASP A 47 -23.90 -5.89 -3.28
C ASP A 47 -22.74 -5.39 -4.15
N GLU A 48 -22.52 -6.02 -5.32
CA GLU A 48 -21.52 -5.55 -6.29
C GLU A 48 -21.84 -4.15 -6.83
N ILE A 49 -23.13 -3.83 -7.00
CA ILE A 49 -23.57 -2.50 -7.42
C ILE A 49 -23.29 -1.46 -6.34
N GLU A 50 -23.58 -1.75 -5.07
CA GLU A 50 -23.29 -0.84 -3.95
C GLU A 50 -21.79 -0.57 -3.84
N ASP A 51 -20.97 -1.63 -3.84
CA ASP A 51 -19.51 -1.52 -3.76
C ASP A 51 -18.92 -0.70 -4.91
N ALA A 52 -19.37 -0.95 -6.15
CA ALA A 52 -18.90 -0.22 -7.32
C ALA A 52 -19.34 1.27 -7.31
N GLN A 53 -20.52 1.58 -6.79
CA GLN A 53 -20.98 2.97 -6.62
C GLN A 53 -20.10 3.73 -5.62
N ASP A 54 -19.86 3.13 -4.45
CA ASP A 54 -19.04 3.74 -3.40
C ASP A 54 -17.59 3.94 -3.87
N ALA A 55 -17.00 2.93 -4.50
CA ALA A 55 -15.67 3.01 -5.08
C ALA A 55 -15.56 4.11 -6.15
N LYS A 56 -16.57 4.22 -7.03
CA LYS A 56 -16.61 5.27 -8.06
C LYS A 56 -16.67 6.67 -7.42
N ILE A 57 -17.51 6.87 -6.41
CA ILE A 57 -17.63 8.16 -5.70
C ILE A 57 -16.28 8.54 -5.07
N LEU A 58 -15.59 7.59 -4.44
CA LEU A 58 -14.27 7.82 -3.86
C LEU A 58 -13.25 8.24 -4.92
N ALA A 59 -13.18 7.51 -6.04
CA ALA A 59 -12.25 7.80 -7.13
C ALA A 59 -12.52 9.18 -7.75
N GLU A 60 -13.79 9.56 -7.94
CA GLU A 60 -14.17 10.89 -8.45
C GLU A 60 -13.80 12.02 -7.48
N ARG A 61 -13.98 11.82 -6.17
CA ARG A 61 -13.56 12.78 -5.14
C ARG A 61 -12.04 12.96 -5.13
N LEU A 62 -11.28 11.86 -5.18
CA LEU A 62 -9.83 11.89 -5.31
C LEU A 62 -9.40 12.64 -6.58
N LEU A 63 -10.03 12.36 -7.72
CA LEU A 63 -9.71 13.03 -8.99
C LEU A 63 -9.93 14.54 -8.90
N LYS A 64 -10.98 14.98 -8.19
CA LYS A 64 -11.26 16.40 -7.95
C LYS A 64 -10.23 17.07 -7.02
N LEU A 65 -9.70 16.35 -6.02
CA LEU A 65 -8.67 16.84 -5.10
C LEU A 65 -7.26 16.80 -5.70
N LEU A 66 -7.05 16.00 -6.74
CA LEU A 66 -5.74 15.78 -7.33
C LEU A 66 -4.98 17.06 -7.71
N PRO A 67 -5.59 18.11 -8.31
CA PRO A 67 -4.86 19.34 -8.66
C PRO A 67 -4.35 20.14 -7.45
N SER A 68 -5.03 20.08 -6.31
CA SER A 68 -4.58 20.77 -5.08
C SER A 68 -3.55 19.94 -4.32
N ALA A 69 -3.68 18.62 -4.31
CA ALA A 69 -2.71 17.71 -3.68
C ALA A 69 -1.38 17.63 -4.47
N PHE A 70 -1.45 17.72 -5.81
CA PHE A 70 -0.30 17.65 -6.70
C PHE A 70 -0.28 18.86 -7.66
N PRO A 71 0.03 20.06 -7.15
CA PRO A 71 0.10 21.25 -7.99
C PRO A 71 1.23 21.11 -9.01
N THR A 72 0.92 21.41 -10.27
CA THR A 72 1.89 21.35 -11.36
C THR A 72 2.51 22.74 -11.58
N THR A 73 3.78 22.89 -11.25
CA THR A 73 4.59 24.05 -11.63
C THR A 73 5.35 23.69 -12.91
N GLU A 74 4.78 23.99 -14.08
CA GLU A 74 5.32 23.50 -15.35
C GLU A 74 6.70 24.09 -15.73
N SER A 75 7.62 23.19 -16.08
CA SER A 75 8.65 23.29 -17.14
C SER A 75 9.57 22.06 -17.11
N ILE A 76 9.73 21.40 -15.96
CA ILE A 76 10.72 20.35 -15.75
C ILE A 76 9.99 19.06 -15.34
N PRO A 77 10.26 17.91 -15.99
CA PRO A 77 9.75 16.61 -15.55
C PRO A 77 10.11 16.32 -14.10
N GLU A 78 9.19 15.72 -13.35
CA GLU A 78 9.46 15.30 -11.98
C GLU A 78 10.57 14.23 -11.99
N GLN A 79 11.50 14.32 -11.05
CA GLN A 79 12.56 13.32 -10.91
C GLN A 79 11.94 11.98 -10.51
N THR A 80 12.30 10.93 -11.25
CA THR A 80 11.93 9.55 -10.95
C THR A 80 13.17 8.72 -10.64
N VAL A 81 12.97 7.66 -9.87
CA VAL A 81 13.98 6.65 -9.54
C VAL A 81 13.45 5.27 -9.91
N LEU A 82 14.36 4.34 -10.19
CA LEU A 82 14.00 2.94 -10.38
C LEU A 82 13.46 2.39 -9.05
N PHE A 83 12.28 1.79 -9.09
CA PHE A 83 11.59 1.27 -7.93
C PHE A 83 11.18 -0.19 -8.19
N HIS A 84 11.49 -1.06 -7.22
CA HIS A 84 11.12 -2.46 -7.28
C HIS A 84 9.72 -2.63 -6.67
N ASP A 85 8.72 -2.81 -7.53
CA ASP A 85 7.31 -2.82 -7.15
C ASP A 85 6.93 -3.98 -6.19
N ASP A 86 7.69 -5.08 -6.18
CA ASP A 86 7.55 -6.23 -5.25
C ASP A 86 8.82 -6.41 -4.41
N SER A 87 9.09 -5.45 -3.52
CA SER A 87 10.24 -5.52 -2.58
C SER A 87 9.93 -6.40 -1.36
N SER A 88 9.31 -7.56 -1.58
CA SER A 88 9.03 -8.53 -0.53
C SER A 88 10.29 -9.32 -0.15
N SER A 89 10.29 -9.93 1.03
CA SER A 89 11.41 -10.78 1.50
C SER A 89 11.69 -11.97 0.59
N ARG A 90 10.72 -12.36 -0.27
CA ARG A 90 10.85 -13.46 -1.24
C ARG A 90 11.77 -13.10 -2.41
N ASN A 91 11.96 -11.81 -2.66
CA ASN A 91 12.73 -11.29 -3.79
C ASN A 91 14.14 -10.81 -3.39
N ILE A 92 14.52 -10.98 -2.11
CA ILE A 92 15.83 -10.58 -1.58
C ILE A 92 16.61 -11.85 -1.20
N LEU A 93 17.76 -12.05 -1.83
CA LEU A 93 18.66 -13.17 -1.54
C LEU A 93 19.72 -12.74 -0.52
N ILE A 94 19.93 -13.58 0.50
CA ILE A 94 20.92 -13.38 1.54
C ILE A 94 21.87 -14.59 1.62
N ASP A 95 23.13 -14.36 1.96
CA ASP A 95 24.07 -15.44 2.31
C ASP A 95 23.96 -15.86 3.79
N ASP A 96 24.77 -16.85 4.18
CA ASP A 96 24.79 -17.40 5.55
C ASP A 96 25.25 -16.35 6.59
N GLU A 97 25.93 -15.30 6.14
CA GLU A 97 26.37 -14.16 6.97
C GLU A 97 25.33 -13.04 7.06
N GLY A 98 24.19 -13.16 6.36
CA GLY A 98 23.12 -12.16 6.34
C GLY A 98 23.38 -10.97 5.41
N THR A 99 24.30 -11.10 4.46
CA THR A 99 24.59 -10.08 3.44
C THR A 99 23.66 -10.25 2.25
N ILE A 100 23.13 -9.13 1.73
CA ILE A 100 22.32 -9.15 0.49
C ILE A 100 23.24 -9.53 -0.69
N THR A 101 22.95 -10.66 -1.33
CA THR A 101 23.70 -11.17 -2.48
C THR A 101 23.00 -10.92 -3.82
N GLY A 102 21.68 -10.68 -3.79
CA GLY A 102 20.92 -10.41 -4.99
C GLY A 102 19.52 -9.90 -4.70
N ILE A 103 18.97 -9.18 -5.68
CA ILE A 103 17.55 -8.84 -5.77
C ILE A 103 17.08 -9.47 -7.07
N VAL A 104 15.99 -10.23 -7.01
CA VAL A 104 15.39 -10.93 -8.16
C VAL A 104 14.02 -10.37 -8.46
N ASP A 105 13.37 -10.91 -9.49
CA ASP A 105 12.00 -10.54 -9.88
C ASP A 105 11.84 -9.11 -10.42
N TRP A 106 12.79 -8.71 -11.27
CA TRP A 106 12.80 -7.41 -11.95
C TRP A 106 11.76 -7.27 -13.07
N GLU A 107 10.82 -8.21 -13.20
CA GLU A 107 9.71 -8.03 -14.13
C GLU A 107 8.74 -6.96 -13.60
N CYS A 108 8.15 -6.18 -14.50
CA CYS A 108 7.18 -5.14 -14.16
C CYS A 108 7.66 -4.02 -13.22
N VAL A 109 8.99 -3.79 -13.07
CA VAL A 109 9.54 -2.65 -12.32
C VAL A 109 9.21 -1.30 -12.96
N SER A 110 9.02 -0.30 -12.11
CA SER A 110 8.60 1.05 -12.50
C SER A 110 9.65 2.11 -12.19
N THR A 111 9.61 3.23 -12.91
CA THR A 111 10.26 4.46 -12.44
C THR A 111 9.24 5.34 -11.75
N LEU A 112 9.37 5.53 -10.44
CA LEU A 112 8.41 6.27 -9.62
C LEU A 112 9.00 7.60 -9.11
N PRO A 113 8.16 8.60 -8.79
CA PRO A 113 8.60 9.83 -8.13
C PRO A 113 9.37 9.54 -6.84
N LEU A 114 10.36 10.37 -6.53
CA LEU A 114 11.24 10.15 -5.36
C LEU A 114 10.45 10.01 -4.05
N TRP A 115 9.46 10.87 -3.80
CA TRP A 115 8.59 10.78 -2.62
C TRP A 115 7.87 9.44 -2.47
N LYS A 116 7.56 8.75 -3.57
CA LYS A 116 6.89 7.44 -3.55
C LYS A 116 7.89 6.33 -3.25
N SER A 117 9.15 6.49 -3.67
CA SER A 117 10.23 5.56 -3.34
C SER A 117 10.75 5.72 -1.90
N CYS A 118 10.52 6.88 -1.28
CA CYS A 118 10.89 7.17 0.10
C CYS A 118 9.80 6.71 1.08
N ASP A 119 9.45 5.43 1.01
CA ASP A 119 8.51 4.76 1.91
C ASP A 119 9.14 3.46 2.44
N PHE A 120 8.60 2.92 3.54
CA PHE A 120 9.10 1.66 4.08
C PHE A 120 9.10 0.56 3.00
N PRO A 121 10.04 -0.40 3.05
CA PRO A 121 9.91 -1.67 2.34
C PRO A 121 8.59 -2.36 2.70
N GLU A 122 8.25 -3.48 2.05
CA GLU A 122 6.99 -4.17 2.34
C GLU A 122 7.00 -4.86 3.70
N PHE A 123 8.08 -5.56 4.04
CA PHE A 123 8.17 -6.41 5.23
C PHE A 123 7.99 -5.71 6.60
N PRO A 124 8.37 -4.44 6.83
CA PRO A 124 8.09 -3.75 8.08
C PRO A 124 6.77 -2.95 8.04
N LYS A 125 5.95 -3.06 6.98
CA LYS A 125 4.60 -2.48 6.96
C LYS A 125 3.62 -3.35 7.73
N GLY A 126 2.56 -2.74 8.23
CA GLY A 126 1.53 -3.42 9.03
C GLY A 126 1.25 -2.69 10.32
N LYS A 127 0.38 -3.28 11.15
CA LYS A 127 -0.12 -2.66 12.37
C LYS A 127 1.00 -2.29 13.35
N GLU A 128 0.84 -1.18 14.06
CA GLU A 128 1.73 -0.83 15.17
C GLU A 128 1.39 -1.60 16.44
N ARG A 129 2.42 -2.19 17.06
CA ARG A 129 2.34 -2.83 18.37
C ARG A 129 3.63 -2.54 19.15
N ASN A 130 3.48 -1.78 20.23
CA ASN A 130 4.62 -1.35 21.06
C ASN A 130 4.94 -2.31 22.21
N GLU A 131 4.00 -3.20 22.55
CA GLU A 131 4.13 -4.16 23.64
C GLU A 131 4.25 -5.57 23.07
N GLU A 132 5.29 -6.29 23.49
CA GLU A 132 5.52 -7.67 23.09
C GLU A 132 4.33 -8.55 23.55
N PRO A 133 3.74 -9.36 22.67
CA PRO A 133 2.63 -10.23 23.06
C PRO A 133 3.12 -11.32 24.01
N ASP A 134 2.47 -11.44 25.16
CA ASP A 134 2.70 -12.57 26.08
C ASP A 134 1.96 -13.81 25.58
N ARG A 135 2.74 -14.81 25.18
CA ARG A 135 2.30 -16.13 24.69
C ARG A 135 1.22 -16.77 25.57
N ASN A 136 1.28 -16.57 26.89
CA ASN A 136 0.35 -17.20 27.84
C ASN A 136 -1.06 -16.58 27.83
N ASN A 137 -1.24 -15.42 27.19
CA ASN A 137 -2.55 -14.76 27.10
C ASN A 137 -3.35 -15.21 25.88
N TYR A 138 -2.83 -16.12 25.08
CA TYR A 138 -3.46 -16.62 23.86
C TYR A 138 -4.02 -18.02 24.08
N ALA A 139 -5.10 -18.33 23.37
CA ALA A 139 -5.71 -19.64 23.40
C ALA A 139 -4.79 -20.68 22.70
N PRO A 140 -4.80 -21.94 23.17
CA PRO A 140 -4.20 -23.01 22.41
C PRO A 140 -4.89 -23.16 21.05
N GLU A 141 -4.21 -23.76 20.09
CA GLU A 141 -4.80 -24.12 18.81
C GLU A 141 -5.96 -25.12 19.02
N ASP A 142 -7.07 -24.92 18.30
CA ASP A 142 -8.21 -25.83 18.35
C ASP A 142 -7.90 -27.14 17.60
N GLU A 143 -8.27 -28.29 18.17
CA GLU A 143 -8.02 -29.62 17.59
C GLU A 143 -8.65 -29.81 16.18
N GLU A 144 -9.63 -28.98 15.82
CA GLU A 144 -10.26 -28.99 14.49
C GLU A 144 -9.37 -28.34 13.40
N ASP A 145 -8.56 -27.33 13.74
CA ASP A 145 -7.60 -26.68 12.82
C ASP A 145 -6.29 -27.48 12.67
N ALA A 146 -5.92 -28.27 13.69
CA ALA A 146 -4.76 -29.15 13.67
C ALA A 146 -4.83 -30.30 12.62
N ASN A 147 -5.99 -30.51 11.98
CA ASN A 147 -6.22 -31.56 10.97
C ASN A 147 -6.19 -31.05 9.51
N GLY A 148 -5.72 -29.82 9.26
CA GLY A 148 -5.42 -29.33 7.92
C GLY A 148 -4.35 -30.19 7.20
N PRO A 149 -4.27 -30.18 5.85
CA PRO A 149 -3.30 -30.98 5.12
C PRO A 149 -1.87 -30.63 5.54
N ALA A 150 -1.25 -31.54 6.28
CA ALA A 150 0.06 -31.43 6.94
C ALA A 150 1.29 -31.27 6.02
N ALA A 151 1.11 -30.85 4.77
CA ALA A 151 2.23 -30.71 3.84
C ALA A 151 3.01 -29.41 4.04
N ASP A 152 2.34 -28.31 4.43
CA ASP A 152 2.92 -26.96 4.51
C ASP A 152 2.49 -26.14 5.74
N ALA A 153 1.83 -26.74 6.74
CA ALA A 153 1.46 -26.03 7.97
C ALA A 153 2.72 -25.80 8.82
N LEU A 154 3.13 -24.53 8.97
CA LEU A 154 4.15 -24.13 9.93
C LEU A 154 3.72 -24.62 11.32
N ASP A 155 4.63 -25.23 12.09
CA ASP A 155 4.37 -25.61 13.48
C ASP A 155 4.09 -24.34 14.29
N ASN A 156 2.83 -24.13 14.65
CA ASN A 156 2.39 -22.99 15.47
C ASN A 156 2.60 -23.26 16.97
N GLU A 157 3.34 -24.32 17.30
CA GLU A 157 3.73 -24.74 18.65
C GLU A 157 2.53 -24.89 19.61
N GLY A 158 1.35 -25.24 19.06
CA GLY A 158 0.11 -25.44 19.80
C GLY A 158 -0.57 -24.16 20.26
N ILE A 159 -0.31 -23.02 19.60
CA ILE A 159 -0.95 -21.73 19.89
C ILE A 159 -1.64 -21.19 18.65
N ASN A 160 -2.79 -20.56 18.86
CA ASN A 160 -3.55 -19.91 17.81
C ASN A 160 -2.73 -18.83 17.07
N ASP A 161 -2.94 -18.75 15.75
CA ASP A 161 -2.29 -17.84 14.81
C ASP A 161 -2.26 -16.37 15.24
N LEU A 162 -3.26 -15.91 16.01
CA LEU A 162 -3.33 -14.54 16.52
C LEU A 162 -2.10 -14.14 17.34
N TYR A 163 -1.47 -15.09 18.06
CA TYR A 163 -0.21 -14.81 18.76
C TYR A 163 0.91 -14.46 17.78
N TRP A 164 1.05 -15.25 16.73
CA TRP A 164 2.09 -15.11 15.71
C TRP A 164 1.89 -13.85 14.88
N GLU A 165 0.64 -13.52 14.53
CA GLU A 165 0.29 -12.24 13.91
C GLU A 165 0.72 -11.06 14.79
N HIS A 166 0.35 -11.08 16.07
CA HIS A 166 0.71 -10.02 17.01
C HIS A 166 2.23 -9.96 17.27
N LEU A 167 2.93 -11.09 17.24
CA LEU A 167 4.38 -11.11 17.38
C LEU A 167 5.04 -10.42 16.17
N LEU A 168 4.58 -10.74 14.96
CA LEU A 168 5.05 -10.10 13.74
C LEU A 168 4.74 -8.59 13.72
N GLU A 169 3.58 -8.14 14.21
CA GLU A 169 3.25 -6.71 14.37
C GLU A 169 4.26 -6.00 15.29
N TYR A 170 4.61 -6.64 16.41
CA TYR A 170 5.59 -6.11 17.37
C TYR A 170 6.99 -6.04 16.75
N GLU A 171 7.47 -7.13 16.17
CA GLU A 171 8.78 -7.20 15.52
C GLU A 171 8.90 -6.18 14.38
N SER A 172 7.86 -6.04 13.56
CA SER A 172 7.79 -5.04 12.49
C SER A 172 7.85 -3.62 13.04
N THR A 173 7.21 -3.35 14.20
CA THR A 173 7.26 -2.05 14.87
C THR A 173 8.67 -1.71 15.36
N MET A 174 9.37 -2.69 15.93
CA MET A 174 10.76 -2.52 16.35
C MET A 174 11.67 -2.31 15.13
N LEU A 175 11.45 -3.07 14.06
CA LEU A 175 12.20 -2.96 12.81
C LEU A 175 12.01 -1.60 12.13
N ARG A 176 10.79 -1.03 12.12
CA ARG A 176 10.56 0.34 11.64
C ARG A 176 11.39 1.36 12.40
N THR A 177 11.48 1.22 13.71
CA THR A 177 12.28 2.12 14.56
C THR A 177 13.75 2.03 14.18
N LEU A 178 14.30 0.81 14.11
CA LEU A 178 15.69 0.58 13.69
C LEU A 178 15.95 1.11 12.28
N PHE A 179 15.03 0.86 11.34
CA PHE A 179 15.13 1.31 9.97
C PHE A 179 15.23 2.84 9.89
N LEU A 180 14.36 3.56 10.59
CA LEU A 180 14.40 5.02 10.61
C LEU A 180 15.70 5.54 11.22
N ASP A 181 16.18 4.94 12.30
CA ASP A 181 17.44 5.31 12.94
C ASP A 181 18.65 5.10 12.03
N GLU A 182 18.69 4.00 11.27
CA GLU A 182 19.76 3.73 10.30
C GLU A 182 19.65 4.61 9.05
N MET A 183 18.44 4.82 8.52
CA MET A 183 18.23 5.72 7.38
C MET A 183 18.60 7.16 7.72
N GLN A 184 18.35 7.61 8.94
CA GLN A 184 18.78 8.94 9.40
C GLN A 184 20.29 9.12 9.39
N LYS A 185 21.07 8.04 9.60
CA LYS A 185 22.54 8.06 9.57
C LYS A 185 23.10 7.94 8.16
N ILE A 186 22.52 7.05 7.35
CA ILE A 186 23.07 6.65 6.05
C ILE A 186 22.55 7.54 4.91
N ALA A 187 21.27 7.91 4.94
CA ALA A 187 20.58 8.64 3.88
C ALA A 187 19.56 9.64 4.48
N PRO A 188 20.01 10.70 5.18
CA PRO A 188 19.12 11.68 5.80
C PRO A 188 18.16 12.36 4.81
N GLU A 189 18.55 12.48 3.54
CA GLU A 189 17.70 12.98 2.45
C GLU A 189 16.46 12.11 2.21
N TRP A 190 16.55 10.79 2.46
CA TRP A 190 15.42 9.88 2.36
C TRP A 190 14.37 10.21 3.42
N ILE A 191 14.81 10.51 4.66
CA ILE A 191 13.91 10.91 5.77
C ILE A 191 13.24 12.24 5.45
N GLU A 192 14.01 13.20 4.93
CA GLU A 192 13.49 14.50 4.53
C GLU A 192 12.41 14.37 3.45
N GLU A 193 12.68 13.59 2.39
CA GLU A 193 11.74 13.40 1.30
C GLU A 193 10.52 12.58 1.73
N SER A 194 10.70 11.54 2.56
CA SER A 194 9.58 10.76 3.13
C SER A 194 8.65 11.65 3.97
N THR A 195 9.23 12.53 4.79
CA THR A 195 8.48 13.45 5.65
C THR A 195 7.72 14.49 4.82
N LYS A 196 8.38 15.11 3.83
CA LYS A 196 7.73 16.07 2.90
C LYS A 196 6.66 15.41 2.04
N GLY A 197 6.91 14.16 1.63
CA GLY A 197 6.03 13.34 0.80
C GLY A 197 4.85 12.75 1.55
N ALA A 198 4.73 12.95 2.88
CA ALA A 198 3.77 12.22 3.69
C ALA A 198 2.31 12.36 3.24
N GLY A 199 1.89 13.58 2.87
CA GLY A 199 0.54 13.82 2.34
C GLY A 199 0.32 13.21 0.95
N LYS A 200 1.37 13.18 0.11
CA LYS A 200 1.32 12.51 -1.20
C LYS A 200 1.21 11.00 -1.06
N ALA A 201 1.91 10.43 -0.08
CA ALA A 201 1.85 9.01 0.24
C ALA A 201 0.45 8.60 0.77
N ASP A 202 -0.15 9.40 1.66
CA ASP A 202 -1.53 9.16 2.11
C ASP A 202 -2.52 9.22 0.94
N PHE A 203 -2.35 10.18 0.03
CA PHE A 203 -3.17 10.28 -1.18
C PHE A 203 -2.97 9.07 -2.11
N GLU A 204 -1.74 8.61 -2.31
CA GLU A 204 -1.45 7.46 -3.17
C GLU A 204 -2.05 6.16 -2.61
N ILE A 205 -2.05 5.99 -1.29
CA ILE A 205 -2.74 4.88 -0.62
C ILE A 205 -4.25 4.97 -0.81
N ALA A 206 -4.83 6.16 -0.76
CA ALA A 206 -6.24 6.35 -1.09
C ALA A 206 -6.54 5.92 -2.53
N VAL A 207 -5.66 6.23 -3.49
CA VAL A 207 -5.78 5.78 -4.89
C VAL A 207 -5.57 4.26 -5.03
N GLN A 208 -4.72 3.65 -4.20
CA GLN A 208 -4.49 2.20 -4.20
C GLN A 208 -5.69 1.40 -3.67
N HIS A 209 -6.49 1.99 -2.80
CA HIS A 209 -7.56 1.29 -2.08
C HIS A 209 -8.96 1.84 -2.37
N CYS A 210 -9.12 2.76 -3.33
CA CYS A 210 -10.41 3.37 -3.63
C CYS A 210 -11.42 2.39 -4.26
N ASP A 211 -10.95 1.28 -4.81
CA ASP A 211 -11.73 0.20 -5.41
C ASP A 211 -11.94 -1.01 -4.47
N GLY A 212 -11.45 -0.94 -3.24
CA GLY A 212 -11.66 -1.97 -2.23
C GLY A 212 -12.85 -1.66 -1.32
N GLY A 213 -13.87 -2.53 -1.29
CA GLY A 213 -15.06 -2.36 -0.44
C GLY A 213 -14.73 -2.22 1.07
N TRP A 214 -13.71 -2.94 1.56
CA TRP A 214 -13.31 -2.89 2.98
C TRP A 214 -12.73 -1.53 3.42
N SER A 215 -12.19 -0.74 2.49
CA SER A 215 -11.54 0.55 2.77
C SER A 215 -12.47 1.75 2.67
N VAL A 216 -13.69 1.58 2.14
CA VAL A 216 -14.63 2.69 1.86
C VAL A 216 -14.87 3.58 3.06
N LYS A 217 -15.19 2.99 4.23
CA LYS A 217 -15.48 3.77 5.45
C LYS A 217 -14.30 4.63 5.90
N ARG A 218 -13.09 4.09 5.84
CA ARG A 218 -11.87 4.78 6.26
C ARG A 218 -11.50 5.88 5.25
N LEU A 219 -11.61 5.61 3.96
CA LEU A 219 -11.34 6.58 2.90
C LEU A 219 -12.35 7.72 2.88
N THR A 220 -13.63 7.43 3.08
CA THR A 220 -14.69 8.45 3.17
C THR A 220 -14.43 9.43 4.30
N ALA A 221 -14.15 8.92 5.50
CA ALA A 221 -13.79 9.77 6.63
C ALA A 221 -12.55 10.64 6.31
N TRP A 222 -11.68 10.15 5.41
CA TRP A 222 -10.36 10.76 5.17
C TRP A 222 -10.47 11.91 4.21
N LEU A 223 -11.24 11.68 3.16
CA LEU A 223 -11.69 12.73 2.28
C LEU A 223 -12.50 13.79 3.04
N ASP A 224 -13.40 13.39 3.94
CA ASP A 224 -14.20 14.35 4.72
C ASP A 224 -13.33 15.25 5.61
N ALA A 225 -12.28 14.69 6.25
CA ALA A 225 -11.33 15.44 7.06
C ALA A 225 -10.52 16.41 6.19
N ILE A 226 -9.98 15.94 5.05
CA ILE A 226 -9.21 16.78 4.12
C ILE A 226 -10.05 17.92 3.55
N GLU A 227 -11.29 17.65 3.16
CA GLU A 227 -12.21 18.65 2.62
C GLU A 227 -12.57 19.73 3.65
N LYS A 228 -12.51 19.41 4.95
CA LYS A 228 -12.64 20.36 6.06
C LYS A 228 -11.34 21.08 6.42
N GLY A 229 -10.22 20.72 5.79
CA GLY A 229 -8.89 21.25 6.09
C GLY A 229 -8.26 20.68 7.36
N GLU A 230 -8.73 19.52 7.83
CA GLU A 230 -8.17 18.81 8.98
C GLU A 230 -6.94 18.01 8.55
N ASN A 231 -5.93 17.94 9.43
CA ASN A 231 -4.76 17.09 9.20
C ASN A 231 -5.04 15.69 9.74
N TRP A 232 -5.44 14.77 8.87
CA TRP A 232 -5.68 13.38 9.22
C TRP A 232 -4.84 12.44 8.35
N SER A 233 -3.99 11.61 9.00
CA SER A 233 -3.08 10.72 8.27
C SER A 233 -3.75 9.38 7.98
N LEU A 234 -3.91 9.05 6.70
CA LEU A 234 -4.54 7.79 6.30
C LEU A 234 -3.67 6.59 6.69
N ARG A 235 -2.35 6.66 6.47
CA ARG A 235 -1.41 5.58 6.82
C ARG A 235 -1.50 5.14 8.26
N LYS A 236 -1.56 6.10 9.19
CA LYS A 236 -1.68 5.79 10.63
C LYS A 236 -3.01 5.15 11.01
N ASN A 237 -4.05 5.27 10.20
CA ASN A 237 -5.36 4.69 10.52
C ASN A 237 -5.62 3.40 9.74
N ILE A 238 -4.88 3.16 8.65
CA ILE A 238 -4.85 1.88 7.97
C ILE A 238 -3.90 0.91 8.68
N TYR A 239 -2.73 1.39 9.08
CA TYR A 239 -1.64 0.58 9.66
C TYR A 239 -1.33 0.89 11.14
N GLY A 240 -2.11 1.73 11.82
CA GLY A 240 -1.94 1.98 13.26
C GLY A 240 -2.99 1.32 14.12
#